data_AF-A0A925C3J5-F1
#
_entry.id   AF-A0A925C3J5-F1
#
_cell.length_a   1.000
_cell.length_b   1.000
_cell.length_c   1.000
_cell.angle_alpha   90.00
_cell.angle_beta   90.00
_cell.angle_gamma   90.00
#
_symmetry.space_group_name_H-M   'P 1'
#
loop_
_entity.id
_entity.type
_entity.pdbx_description
1 polymer ?
#
loop_
_entity_poly.entity_id
_entity_poly.type
_entity_poly.pdbx_seq_one_letter_code
_entity_poly.pdbx_strand_id
1 'polypeptide(L)'
;RAAGVSPAAPYRHFRDRDALMADVAKRGFEAFTEALSRAWNGGKPKPRAAFERVGRAYLEFAAKEPALFSAMFESGVPIGDYPEVREAGDRAFAVLRDACEAVAATLPKEKRPPSLMMALHIWALSHGIASLFGRGDAARRPIPMAPEDLLEAAVLIYLEGLGVPPDK
;
A
#
# COMPACT_ATOMS: atom_id res chain seq x y z
N ARG A 1 -20.00 20.36 -8.88
CA ARG A 1 -18.92 20.90 -9.74
C ARG A 1 -17.74 21.23 -8.85
N ALA A 2 -16.77 20.31 -8.67
CA ALA A 2 -15.70 20.47 -7.68
C ALA A 2 -14.44 21.18 -8.22
N ALA A 3 -14.23 21.17 -9.55
CA ALA A 3 -12.99 21.65 -10.16
C ALA A 3 -13.13 22.98 -10.94
N GLY A 4 -14.28 23.65 -10.91
CA GLY A 4 -14.48 24.95 -11.58
C GLY A 4 -14.31 24.98 -13.11
N VAL A 5 -14.05 23.83 -13.75
CA VAL A 5 -13.84 23.72 -15.21
C VAL A 5 -15.08 23.17 -15.93
N SER A 6 -15.18 23.44 -17.24
CA SER A 6 -16.24 22.87 -18.06
C SER A 6 -16.15 21.32 -18.08
N PRO A 7 -17.26 20.59 -18.22
CA PRO A 7 -17.27 19.12 -18.25
C PRO A 7 -16.34 18.51 -19.32
N ALA A 8 -15.94 19.29 -20.33
CA ALA A 8 -15.07 18.87 -21.43
C ALA A 8 -13.57 19.15 -21.20
N ALA A 9 -13.20 19.92 -20.17
CA ALA A 9 -11.81 20.32 -19.94
C ALA A 9 -10.82 19.14 -19.74
N PRO A 10 -11.18 18.02 -19.07
CA PRO A 10 -10.28 16.87 -18.98
C PRO A 10 -10.03 16.20 -20.34
N TYR A 11 -11.05 16.12 -21.19
CA TYR A 11 -10.99 15.44 -22.49
C TYR A 11 -10.14 16.18 -23.55
N ARG A 12 -9.62 17.38 -23.24
CA ARG A 12 -8.58 18.02 -24.06
C ARG A 12 -7.20 17.40 -23.86
N HIS A 13 -6.98 16.74 -22.72
CA HIS A 13 -5.71 16.11 -22.36
C HIS A 13 -5.79 14.58 -22.38
N PHE A 14 -6.98 14.02 -22.24
CA PHE A 14 -7.20 12.57 -22.18
C PHE A 14 -8.15 12.13 -23.28
N ARG A 15 -7.73 11.08 -24.00
CA ARG A 15 -8.50 10.49 -25.11
C ARG A 15 -9.87 9.97 -24.66
N ASP A 16 -9.93 9.39 -23.48
CA ASP A 16 -11.12 8.74 -22.92
C ASP A 16 -11.05 8.73 -21.38
N ARG A 17 -12.10 8.19 -20.75
CA ARG A 17 -12.19 8.05 -19.30
C ARG A 17 -11.07 7.17 -18.75
N ASP A 18 -10.69 6.12 -19.45
CA ASP A 18 -9.72 5.14 -18.96
C ASP A 18 -8.32 5.76 -18.95
N ALA A 19 -7.97 6.57 -19.95
CA ALA A 19 -6.74 7.36 -20.00
C ALA A 19 -6.68 8.41 -18.87
N LEU A 20 -7.80 9.06 -18.55
CA LEU A 20 -7.87 9.96 -17.40
C LEU A 20 -7.67 9.18 -16.08
N MET A 21 -8.36 8.05 -15.92
CA MET A 21 -8.26 7.24 -14.71
C MET A 21 -6.88 6.59 -14.53
N ALA A 22 -6.23 6.18 -15.62
CA ALA A 22 -4.86 5.69 -15.65
C ALA A 22 -3.89 6.76 -15.13
N ASP A 23 -4.01 8.00 -15.61
CA ASP A 23 -3.17 9.11 -15.14
C ASP A 23 -3.40 9.43 -13.65
N VAL A 24 -4.65 9.38 -13.18
CA VAL A 24 -4.94 9.52 -11.74
C VAL A 24 -4.35 8.37 -10.93
N ALA A 25 -4.48 7.12 -11.40
CA ALA A 25 -3.92 5.94 -10.74
C ALA A 25 -2.39 6.02 -10.66
N LYS A 26 -1.72 6.44 -11.74
CA LYS A 26 -0.27 6.68 -11.77
C LYS A 26 0.15 7.68 -10.68
N ARG A 27 -0.50 8.85 -10.62
CA ARG A 27 -0.22 9.86 -9.59
C ARG A 27 -0.48 9.33 -8.19
N GLY A 28 -1.52 8.52 -8.04
CA GLY A 28 -1.81 7.80 -6.79
C GLY A 28 -0.64 6.91 -6.38
N PHE A 29 -0.15 6.05 -7.27
CA PHE A 29 1.00 5.17 -6.99
C PHE A 29 2.29 5.94 -6.71
N GLU A 30 2.52 7.07 -7.37
CA GLU A 30 3.67 7.95 -7.10
C GLU A 30 3.59 8.53 -5.68
N ALA A 31 2.46 9.14 -5.31
CA ALA A 31 2.24 9.67 -3.96
C ALA A 31 2.31 8.56 -2.88
N PHE A 32 1.79 7.38 -3.21
CA PHE A 32 1.83 6.21 -2.33
C PHE A 32 3.27 5.72 -2.11
N THR A 33 4.04 5.60 -3.19
CA THR A 33 5.46 5.22 -3.13
C THR A 33 6.24 6.17 -2.23
N GLU A 34 6.01 7.48 -2.35
CA GLU A 34 6.66 8.47 -1.48
C GLU A 34 6.29 8.29 -0.01
N ALA A 35 5.00 8.06 0.29
CA ALA A 35 4.53 7.83 1.65
C ALA A 35 5.18 6.60 2.28
N LEU A 36 5.18 5.47 1.57
CA LEU A 36 5.82 4.25 2.02
C LEU A 36 7.34 4.41 2.17
N SER A 37 7.99 5.08 1.22
CA SER A 37 9.45 5.30 1.24
C SER A 37 9.87 6.17 2.43
N ARG A 38 9.11 7.24 2.73
CA ARG A 38 9.35 8.07 3.92
C ARG A 38 9.21 7.27 5.21
N ALA A 39 8.19 6.41 5.30
CA ALA A 39 7.98 5.56 6.47
C ALA A 39 9.09 4.51 6.64
N TRP A 40 9.51 3.92 5.52
CA TRP A 40 10.61 2.95 5.46
C TRP A 40 11.95 3.54 5.89
N ASN A 41 12.28 4.75 5.40
CA ASN A 41 13.50 5.48 5.77
C ASN A 41 14.79 4.61 5.71
N GLY A 42 14.88 3.77 4.68
CA GLY A 42 16.01 2.84 4.49
C GLY A 42 16.21 1.85 5.64
N GLY A 43 15.14 1.47 6.35
CA GLY A 43 15.19 0.51 7.46
C GLY A 43 15.68 1.09 8.79
N LYS A 44 15.77 2.41 8.93
CA LYS A 44 16.27 3.07 10.15
C LYS A 44 15.17 3.37 11.17
N PRO A 45 15.48 3.41 12.48
CA PRO A 45 16.76 2.99 13.08
C PRO A 45 16.94 1.47 13.10
N LYS A 46 15.83 0.71 12.99
CA LYS A 46 15.82 -0.75 12.93
C LYS A 46 14.84 -1.25 11.86
N PRO A 47 15.17 -2.33 11.13
CA PRO A 47 14.32 -2.85 10.06
C PRO A 47 12.90 -3.18 10.50
N ARG A 48 12.72 -3.80 11.68
CA ARG A 48 11.40 -4.17 12.19
C ARG A 48 10.53 -2.93 12.48
N ALA A 49 11.00 -2.01 13.32
CA ALA A 49 10.27 -0.76 13.57
C ALA A 49 9.99 0.04 12.28
N ALA A 50 10.92 0.03 11.31
CA ALA A 50 10.71 0.69 10.03
C ALA A 50 9.64 0.00 9.18
N PHE A 51 9.63 -1.33 9.17
CA PHE A 51 8.63 -2.14 8.49
C PHE A 51 7.23 -1.93 9.08
N GLU A 52 7.10 -1.88 10.41
CA GLU A 52 5.82 -1.58 11.09
C GLU A 52 5.29 -0.18 10.71
N ARG A 53 6.17 0.82 10.57
CA ARG A 53 5.78 2.14 10.05
C ARG A 53 5.33 2.12 8.60
N VAL A 54 5.91 1.28 7.74
CA VAL A 54 5.43 1.10 6.36
C VAL A 54 3.98 0.61 6.35
N GLY A 55 3.66 -0.38 7.20
CA GLY A 55 2.28 -0.85 7.39
C GLY A 55 1.33 0.26 7.84
N ARG A 56 1.71 1.08 8.81
CA ARG A 56 0.91 2.23 9.25
C ARG A 56 0.72 3.27 8.14
N ALA A 57 1.78 3.61 7.42
CA ALA A 57 1.73 4.55 6.30
C ALA A 57 0.82 4.05 5.16
N TYR A 58 0.73 2.74 4.97
CA TYR A 58 -0.23 2.12 4.05
C TYR A 58 -1.67 2.51 4.43
N LEU A 59 -2.07 2.25 5.68
CA LEU A 59 -3.42 2.51 6.17
C LEU A 59 -3.72 4.01 6.20
N GLU A 60 -2.76 4.82 6.66
CA GLU A 60 -2.89 6.27 6.67
C GLU A 60 -3.13 6.85 5.27
N PHE A 61 -2.42 6.35 4.26
CA PHE A 61 -2.63 6.79 2.88
C PHE A 61 -4.04 6.42 2.39
N ALA A 62 -4.48 5.18 2.63
CA ALA A 62 -5.82 4.75 2.24
C ALA A 62 -6.92 5.61 2.91
N ALA A 63 -6.73 5.99 4.17
CA ALA A 63 -7.67 6.82 4.92
C ALA A 63 -7.66 8.30 4.49
N LYS A 64 -6.47 8.88 4.26
CA LYS A 64 -6.31 10.30 3.91
C LYS A 64 -6.62 10.59 2.45
N GLU A 65 -6.30 9.65 1.56
CA GLU A 65 -6.42 9.79 0.09
C GLU A 65 -7.35 8.73 -0.53
N PRO A 66 -8.60 8.57 -0.05
CA PRO A 66 -9.46 7.46 -0.46
C PRO A 66 -9.80 7.46 -1.96
N ALA A 67 -9.80 8.63 -2.60
CA ALA A 67 -10.03 8.74 -4.04
C ALA A 67 -8.83 8.24 -4.87
N LEU A 68 -7.60 8.56 -4.43
CA LEU A 68 -6.38 8.03 -5.08
C LEU A 68 -6.25 6.54 -4.84
N PHE A 69 -6.51 6.08 -3.61
CA PHE A 69 -6.49 4.66 -3.26
C PHE A 69 -7.47 3.85 -4.12
N SER A 70 -8.71 4.33 -4.28
CA SER A 70 -9.70 3.71 -5.17
C SER A 70 -9.27 3.78 -6.64
N ALA A 71 -8.67 4.89 -7.10
CA ALA A 71 -8.15 4.97 -8.47
C ALA A 71 -7.05 3.93 -8.75
N MET A 72 -6.16 3.69 -7.79
CA MET A 72 -5.05 2.75 -7.89
C MET A 72 -5.50 1.28 -7.92
N PHE A 73 -6.45 0.89 -7.06
CA PHE A 73 -6.77 -0.52 -6.81
C PHE A 73 -8.17 -0.95 -7.28
N GLU A 74 -9.10 -0.01 -7.51
CA GLU A 74 -10.52 -0.31 -7.72
C GLU A 74 -11.09 0.30 -9.02
N SER A 75 -10.30 1.06 -9.78
CA SER A 75 -10.80 1.82 -10.95
C SER A 75 -11.28 0.96 -12.11
N GLY A 76 -10.89 -0.31 -12.17
CA GLY A 76 -11.20 -1.24 -13.25
C GLY A 76 -10.50 -0.89 -14.58
N VAL A 77 -9.56 0.07 -14.57
CA VAL A 77 -8.74 0.41 -15.73
C VAL A 77 -7.89 -0.81 -16.10
N PRO A 78 -7.81 -1.19 -17.38
CA PRO A 78 -6.92 -2.26 -17.81
C PRO A 78 -5.46 -1.80 -17.70
N ILE A 79 -4.87 -1.93 -16.51
CA ILE A 79 -3.48 -1.47 -16.21
C ILE A 79 -2.46 -2.08 -17.20
N GLY A 80 -2.76 -3.24 -17.80
CA GLY A 80 -1.95 -3.83 -18.86
C GLY A 80 -1.72 -2.92 -20.07
N ASP A 81 -2.67 -2.05 -20.36
CA ASP A 81 -2.64 -1.11 -21.50
C ASP A 81 -1.91 0.20 -21.17
N TYR A 82 -1.53 0.41 -19.91
CA TYR A 82 -0.86 1.63 -19.41
C TYR A 82 0.44 1.26 -18.68
N PRO A 83 1.54 1.02 -19.41
CA PRO A 83 2.84 0.63 -18.84
C PRO A 83 3.33 1.55 -17.71
N GLU A 84 3.10 2.85 -17.82
CA GLU A 84 3.48 3.85 -16.83
C GLU A 84 2.76 3.69 -15.49
N VAL A 85 1.52 3.17 -15.49
CA VAL A 85 0.76 2.87 -14.28
C VAL A 85 1.32 1.62 -13.63
N ARG A 86 1.59 0.58 -14.43
CA ARG A 86 2.22 -0.66 -13.97
C ARG A 86 3.57 -0.37 -13.32
N GLU A 87 4.43 0.38 -13.98
CA GLU A 87 5.74 0.77 -13.45
C GLU A 87 5.64 1.56 -12.14
N ALA A 88 4.63 2.44 -12.01
CA ALA A 88 4.38 3.15 -10.77
C ALA A 88 3.93 2.21 -9.64
N GLY A 89 3.05 1.26 -9.94
CA GLY A 89 2.64 0.21 -9.01
C GLY A 89 3.81 -0.68 -8.56
N ASP A 90 4.68 -1.08 -9.50
CA ASP A 90 5.86 -1.88 -9.23
C ASP A 90 6.84 -1.14 -8.30
N ARG A 91 7.01 0.17 -8.48
CA ARG A 91 7.82 1.01 -7.56
C ARG A 91 7.24 1.05 -6.15
N ALA A 92 5.92 1.18 -6.01
CA ALA A 92 5.28 1.16 -4.70
C ALA A 92 5.45 -0.20 -4.01
N PHE A 93 5.26 -1.29 -4.75
CA PHE A 93 5.44 -2.65 -4.24
C PHE A 93 6.89 -2.95 -3.87
N ALA A 94 7.86 -2.42 -4.62
CA ALA A 94 9.28 -2.58 -4.33
C ALA A 94 9.64 -2.06 -2.93
N VAL A 95 9.05 -0.93 -2.47
CA VAL A 95 9.29 -0.41 -1.11
C VAL A 95 8.88 -1.43 -0.04
N LEU A 96 7.70 -2.06 -0.20
CA LEU A 96 7.22 -3.09 0.71
C LEU A 96 8.13 -4.33 0.66
N ARG A 97 8.53 -4.75 -0.54
CA ARG A 97 9.44 -5.88 -0.73
C ARG A 97 10.80 -5.65 -0.07
N ASP A 98 11.37 -4.47 -0.22
CA ASP A 98 12.65 -4.10 0.38
C ASP A 98 12.56 -4.10 1.92
N ALA A 99 11.43 -3.64 2.47
CA ALA A 99 11.16 -3.71 3.90
C ALA A 99 11.08 -5.17 4.39
N CYS A 100 10.37 -6.04 3.66
CA CYS A 100 10.31 -7.47 3.96
C CYS A 100 11.67 -8.16 3.85
N GLU A 101 12.48 -7.82 2.85
CA GLU A 101 13.83 -8.36 2.68
C GLU A 101 14.74 -7.98 3.85
N ALA A 102 14.70 -6.72 4.27
CA ALA A 102 15.50 -6.25 5.40
C ALA A 102 15.09 -6.90 6.73
N VAL A 103 13.79 -7.17 6.94
CA VAL A 103 13.32 -7.94 8.10
C VAL A 103 13.73 -9.41 7.98
N ALA A 104 13.56 -10.04 6.82
CA ALA A 104 14.00 -11.43 6.61
C ALA A 104 15.52 -11.58 6.83
N ALA A 105 16.31 -10.56 6.49
CA ALA A 105 17.75 -10.56 6.69
C ALA A 105 18.17 -10.64 8.17
N THR A 106 17.28 -10.30 9.12
CA THR A 106 17.57 -10.46 10.56
C THR A 106 17.45 -11.90 11.04
N LEU A 107 16.86 -12.80 10.23
CA LEU A 107 16.73 -14.21 10.55
C LEU A 107 17.99 -15.01 10.14
N PRO A 108 18.25 -16.18 10.78
CA PRO A 108 19.22 -17.15 10.29
C PRO A 108 18.92 -17.54 8.84
N LYS A 109 19.96 -17.70 8.01
CA LYS A 109 19.83 -17.88 6.55
C LYS A 109 18.90 -19.05 6.18
N GLU A 110 18.94 -20.12 6.96
CA GLU A 110 18.19 -21.36 6.76
C GLU A 110 16.69 -21.21 7.08
N LYS A 111 16.32 -20.14 7.79
CA LYS A 111 14.94 -19.83 8.21
C LYS A 111 14.33 -18.65 7.45
N ARG A 112 15.04 -18.05 6.49
CA ARG A 112 14.55 -16.90 5.74
C ARG A 112 13.49 -17.35 4.74
N PRO A 113 12.23 -16.89 4.88
CA PRO A 113 11.26 -17.09 3.82
C PRO A 113 11.64 -16.23 2.58
N PRO A 114 11.15 -16.56 1.38
CA PRO A 114 11.30 -15.67 0.23
C PRO A 114 10.68 -14.30 0.52
N SER A 115 11.43 -13.21 0.30
CA SER A 115 10.97 -11.84 0.57
C SER A 115 9.70 -11.48 -0.21
N LEU A 116 9.58 -11.99 -1.45
CA LEU A 116 8.37 -11.83 -2.26
C LEU A 116 7.13 -12.44 -1.58
N MET A 117 7.26 -13.62 -0.96
CA MET A 117 6.17 -14.27 -0.27
C MET A 117 5.73 -13.45 0.95
N MET A 118 6.69 -12.92 1.72
CA MET A 118 6.38 -12.01 2.82
C MET A 118 5.66 -10.75 2.31
N ALA A 119 6.18 -10.12 1.27
CA ALA A 119 5.60 -8.90 0.71
C ALA A 119 4.15 -9.12 0.25
N LEU A 120 3.85 -10.25 -0.39
CA LEU A 120 2.49 -10.59 -0.83
C LEU A 120 1.54 -10.82 0.36
N HIS A 121 1.98 -11.50 1.42
CA HIS A 121 1.15 -11.67 2.63
C HIS A 121 0.86 -10.33 3.32
N ILE A 122 1.89 -9.51 3.49
CA ILE A 122 1.75 -8.21 4.15
C ILE A 122 0.90 -7.28 3.31
N TRP A 123 1.07 -7.28 1.99
CA TRP A 123 0.20 -6.54 1.09
C TRP A 123 -1.25 -6.99 1.24
N ALA A 124 -1.53 -8.30 1.23
CA ALA A 124 -2.89 -8.82 1.41
C ALA A 124 -3.51 -8.40 2.76
N LEU A 125 -2.74 -8.45 3.85
CA LEU A 125 -3.20 -8.02 5.18
C LEU A 125 -3.49 -6.52 5.22
N SER A 126 -2.53 -5.68 4.81
CA SER A 126 -2.69 -4.22 4.84
C SER A 126 -3.78 -3.75 3.89
N HIS A 127 -3.87 -4.32 2.68
CA HIS A 127 -4.89 -3.97 1.71
C HIS A 127 -6.28 -4.41 2.19
N GLY A 128 -6.42 -5.65 2.70
CA GLY A 128 -7.69 -6.13 3.23
C GLY A 128 -8.21 -5.28 4.39
N ILE A 129 -7.32 -4.89 5.32
CA ILE A 129 -7.69 -3.99 6.41
C ILE A 129 -8.06 -2.60 5.86
N ALA A 130 -7.27 -2.03 4.96
CA ALA A 130 -7.60 -0.74 4.34
C ALA A 130 -8.97 -0.77 3.63
N SER A 131 -9.29 -1.84 2.91
CA SER A 131 -10.58 -2.01 2.23
C SER A 131 -11.75 -2.16 3.23
N LEU A 132 -11.58 -2.93 4.31
CA LEU A 132 -12.60 -3.09 5.36
C LEU A 132 -13.02 -1.77 6.00
N PHE A 133 -12.09 -0.83 6.13
CA PHE A 133 -12.33 0.50 6.70
C PHE A 133 -12.60 1.57 5.62
N GLY A 134 -12.49 1.20 4.35
CA GLY A 134 -12.86 2.02 3.21
C GLY A 134 -14.38 2.22 3.12
N ARG A 135 -14.80 3.27 2.40
CA ARG A 135 -16.21 3.71 2.32
C ARG A 135 -17.19 2.62 1.86
N GLY A 136 -16.73 1.63 1.08
CA GLY A 136 -17.57 0.55 0.56
C GLY A 136 -17.95 -0.52 1.59
N ASP A 137 -17.04 -0.86 2.52
CA ASP A 137 -17.21 -1.97 3.47
C ASP A 137 -17.37 -1.52 4.93
N ALA A 138 -16.96 -0.29 5.29
CA ALA A 138 -17.06 0.27 6.64
C ALA A 138 -18.51 0.32 7.19
N ALA A 139 -19.52 0.11 6.34
CA ALA A 139 -20.94 0.11 6.70
C ALA A 139 -21.56 -1.28 6.90
N ARG A 140 -20.84 -2.40 6.68
CA ARG A 140 -21.45 -3.75 6.69
C ARG A 140 -21.55 -4.38 8.07
N ARG A 141 -20.65 -4.05 9.00
CA ARG A 141 -20.70 -4.45 10.41
C ARG A 141 -19.84 -3.53 11.29
N PRO A 142 -20.18 -3.30 12.57
CA PRO A 142 -19.30 -2.59 13.49
C PRO A 142 -17.98 -3.34 13.72
N ILE A 143 -16.86 -2.63 13.64
CA ILE A 143 -15.52 -3.14 13.97
C ILE A 143 -15.03 -2.36 15.20
N PRO A 144 -15.00 -2.97 16.40
CA PRO A 144 -14.70 -2.27 17.66
C PRO A 144 -13.19 -2.12 17.92
N MET A 145 -12.40 -1.83 16.88
CA MET A 145 -10.96 -1.56 16.97
C MET A 145 -10.50 -0.68 15.80
N ALA A 146 -9.36 -0.01 15.99
CA ALA A 146 -8.75 0.79 14.93
C ALA A 146 -8.10 -0.11 13.86
N PRO A 147 -8.00 0.34 12.60
CA PRO A 147 -7.33 -0.42 11.55
C PRO A 147 -5.83 -0.63 11.87
N GLU A 148 -5.20 0.30 12.57
CA GLU A 148 -3.82 0.19 13.04
C GLU A 148 -3.65 -0.96 14.03
N ASP A 149 -4.56 -1.11 15.00
CA ASP A 149 -4.52 -2.18 16.00
C ASP A 149 -4.64 -3.56 15.34
N LEU A 150 -5.50 -3.68 14.33
CA LEU A 150 -5.68 -4.92 13.56
C LEU A 150 -4.41 -5.29 12.79
N LEU A 151 -3.79 -4.31 12.13
CA LEU A 151 -2.59 -4.56 11.35
C LEU A 151 -1.40 -4.87 12.27
N GLU A 152 -1.26 -4.14 13.39
CA GLU A 152 -0.22 -4.37 14.39
C GLU A 152 -0.31 -5.80 14.94
N ALA A 153 -1.51 -6.25 15.35
CA ALA A 153 -1.71 -7.61 15.83
C ALA A 153 -1.40 -8.67 14.75
N ALA A 154 -1.85 -8.46 13.51
CA ALA A 154 -1.59 -9.41 12.42
C ALA A 154 -0.09 -9.49 12.07
N VAL A 155 0.58 -8.35 12.01
CA VAL A 155 2.03 -8.26 11.76
C VAL A 155 2.81 -8.90 12.90
N LEU A 156 2.42 -8.68 14.16
CA LEU A 156 3.05 -9.29 15.31
C LEU A 156 3.02 -10.82 15.21
N ILE A 157 1.83 -11.41 15.00
CA ILE A 157 1.65 -12.85 14.83
C ILE A 157 2.49 -13.38 13.67
N TYR A 158 2.50 -12.66 12.54
CA TYR A 158 3.28 -13.04 11.35
C TYR A 158 4.78 -13.07 11.64
N LEU A 159 5.31 -12.02 12.26
CA LEU A 159 6.74 -11.88 12.56
C LEU A 159 7.20 -12.87 13.63
N GLU A 160 6.40 -13.10 14.68
CA GLU A 160 6.68 -14.11 15.70
C GLU A 160 6.65 -15.53 15.10
N GLY A 161 5.70 -15.83 14.23
CA GLY A 161 5.63 -17.11 13.50
C GLY A 161 6.85 -17.38 12.64
N LEU A 162 7.51 -16.33 12.13
CA LEU A 162 8.79 -16.43 11.41
C LEU A 162 10.01 -16.45 12.35
N GLY A 163 9.82 -16.23 13.66
CA GLY A 163 10.90 -16.13 14.63
C GLY A 163 11.70 -14.83 14.55
N VAL A 164 11.12 -13.75 14.01
CA VAL A 164 11.74 -12.42 13.98
C VAL A 164 11.78 -11.85 15.40
N PRO A 165 12.96 -11.53 15.95
CA PRO A 165 13.05 -11.04 17.31
C PRO A 165 12.38 -9.66 17.46
N PRO A 166 11.87 -9.33 18.67
CA PRO A 166 11.41 -7.98 18.96
C PRO A 166 12.59 -6.99 18.92
N ASP A 167 12.29 -5.73 18.62
CA ASP A 167 13.30 -4.67 18.71
C ASP A 167 13.69 -4.45 20.18
N LYS A 168 14.95 -4.73 20.53
CA LYS A 168 15.51 -4.51 21.88
C LYS A 168 15.60 -3.05 22.29
#